data_AF-A0A6A6ZVL8-F1
#
_entry.id   AF-A0A6A6ZVL8-F1
#
_cell.length_a   1.000
_cell.length_b   1.000
_cell.length_c   1.000
_cell.angle_alpha   90.00
_cell.angle_beta   90.00
_cell.angle_gamma   90.00
#
_symmetry.space_group_name_H-M   'P 1'
#
loop_
_entity.id
_entity.type
_entity.pdbx_description
1 polymer ?
#
loop_
_entity_poly.entity_id
_entity_poly.type
_entity_poly.pdbx_seq_one_letter_code
_entity_poly.pdbx_strand_id
1 'polypeptide(L)' 'GKFKCLEQRCSRKTFNRQAELRRHYDTTHAPRKPEYWCRVASCQRSHANGGYPFPRRDKLRDHMRKVH' A
#
# COMPACT_ATOMS: atom_id res chain seq x y z
N GLY A 1 15.93 4.50 13.16
CA GLY A 1 15.24 5.60 12.45
C GLY A 1 14.80 6.68 13.43
N LYS A 2 14.77 7.94 12.97
CA LYS A 2 14.35 9.11 13.77
C LYS A 2 12.84 9.13 14.10
N PHE A 3 12.03 8.42 13.32
CA PHE A 3 10.56 8.41 13.45
C PHE A 3 10.10 7.04 13.92
N LYS A 4 9.09 6.97 14.79
CA LYS A 4 8.56 5.71 15.34
C LYS A 4 7.03 5.71 15.27
N CYS A 5 6.44 4.54 15.08
CA CYS A 5 5.01 4.38 15.25
C CYS A 5 4.69 4.25 16.75
N LEU A 6 3.64 4.92 17.21
CA LEU A 6 3.23 4.90 18.62
C LEU A 6 2.26 3.75 18.94
N GLU A 7 1.76 3.05 17.93
CA GLU A 7 0.88 1.90 18.12
C GLU A 7 1.66 0.74 18.77
N GLN A 8 1.11 0.11 19.79
CA GLN A 8 1.81 -0.94 20.56
C GLN A 8 2.27 -2.10 19.66
N ARG A 9 1.44 -2.46 18.68
CA ARG A 9 1.72 -3.51 17.69
C ARG A 9 2.86 -3.16 16.73
N CYS A 10 3.24 -1.88 16.63
CA CYS A 10 4.30 -1.38 15.75
C CYS A 10 5.47 -0.77 16.52
N SER A 11 5.56 -0.99 17.84
CA SER A 11 6.60 -0.45 18.74
C SER A 11 8.04 -0.74 18.28
N ARG A 12 8.28 -1.86 17.59
CA ARG A 12 9.59 -2.22 17.03
C ARG A 12 9.91 -1.54 15.69
N LYS A 13 8.94 -0.90 15.03
CA LYS A 13 9.12 -0.26 13.72
C LYS A 13 9.65 1.16 13.89
N THR A 14 10.84 1.40 13.35
CA THR A 14 11.42 2.74 13.25
C THR A 14 11.68 3.09 11.79
N PHE A 15 11.52 4.36 11.45
CA PHE A 15 11.59 4.90 10.11
C PHE A 15 12.63 6.00 10.05
N ASN A 16 13.33 6.12 8.92
CA ASN A 16 14.37 7.13 8.77
C ASN A 16 13.79 8.48 8.31
N ARG A 17 12.66 8.45 7.60
CA ARG A 17 11.98 9.65 7.09
C ARG A 17 10.52 9.70 7.57
N GLN A 18 10.02 10.91 7.82
CA GLN A 18 8.63 11.13 8.18
C GLN A 18 7.66 10.58 7.12
N ALA A 19 8.02 10.69 5.84
CA ALA A 19 7.23 10.13 4.74
C ALA A 19 7.07 8.60 4.83
N GLU A 20 8.05 7.88 5.38
CA GLU A 20 7.94 6.44 5.57
C GLU A 20 7.03 6.08 6.74
N LEU A 21 7.11 6.84 7.85
CA LEU A 21 6.18 6.71 8.96
C LEU A 21 4.74 6.99 8.51
N ARG A 22 4.52 8.08 7.76
CA ARG A 22 3.21 8.44 7.22
C ARG A 22 2.66 7.34 6.33
N ARG A 23 3.47 6.82 5.41
CA ARG A 23 3.10 5.69 4.55
C ARG A 23 2.74 4.44 5.37
N HIS A 24 3.52 4.14 6.41
CA HIS A 24 3.21 3.02 7.29
C HIS A 24 1.85 3.22 7.97
N TYR A 25 1.56 4.41 8.48
CA TYR A 25 0.26 4.75 9.03
C TYR A 25 -0.86 4.56 8.00
N ASP A 26 -0.74 5.16 6.82
CA ASP A 26 -1.75 5.11 5.75
C ASP A 26 -2.08 3.68 5.28
N THR A 27 -1.11 2.76 5.36
CA THR A 27 -1.28 1.37 4.89
C THR A 27 -1.61 0.39 6.01
N THR A 28 -1.25 0.70 7.26
CA THR A 28 -1.37 -0.23 8.40
C THR A 28 -2.49 0.18 9.35
N HIS A 29 -2.55 1.47 9.70
CA HIS A 29 -3.39 2.01 10.76
C HIS A 29 -4.58 2.83 10.26
N ALA A 30 -4.53 3.34 9.02
CA ALA A 30 -5.64 4.13 8.50
C ALA A 30 -6.95 3.31 8.47
N PRO A 31 -8.06 3.88 8.97
CA PRO A 31 -9.36 3.20 9.00
C PRO A 31 -9.89 2.91 7.59
N ARG A 32 -9.58 3.79 6.63
CA ARG A 32 -9.84 3.57 5.19
C ARG A 32 -8.50 3.47 4.48
N LYS A 33 -8.08 2.24 4.19
CA LYS A 33 -6.86 1.99 3.43
C LYS A 33 -7.13 2.33 1.96
N PRO A 34 -6.21 3.03 1.28
CA PRO A 34 -6.40 3.32 -0.12
C PRO A 34 -6.27 2.04 -0.94
N GLU A 35 -7.29 1.75 -1.73
CA GLU A 35 -7.37 0.59 -2.61
C GLU A 35 -7.17 1.03 -4.06
N TYR A 36 -6.11 0.54 -4.69
CA TYR A 36 -5.79 0.85 -6.07
C TYR A 36 -6.02 -0.40 -6.92
N TRP A 37 -7.01 -0.38 -7.79
CA TRP A 37 -7.37 -1.53 -8.64
C TRP A 37 -6.67 -1.49 -10.00
N CYS A 38 -6.33 -2.66 -10.54
CA CYS A 38 -5.94 -2.76 -11.94
C CYS A 38 -7.17 -2.53 -12.82
N ARG A 39 -7.04 -1.66 -13.83
CA ARG A 39 -8.13 -1.29 -14.76
C ARG A 39 -8.26 -2.24 -15.95
N VAL A 40 -7.30 -3.15 -16.15
CA VAL A 40 -7.35 -4.15 -17.22
C VAL A 40 -8.29 -5.26 -16.78
N ALA A 41 -9.47 -5.36 -17.41
CA ALA A 41 -10.51 -6.30 -16.98
C ALA A 41 -10.01 -7.76 -16.94
N SER A 42 -9.20 -8.17 -17.93
CA SER A 42 -8.61 -9.51 -18.01
C SER A 42 -7.46 -9.77 -17.03
N CYS A 43 -7.00 -8.77 -16.27
CA CYS A 43 -5.93 -8.97 -15.30
C CYS A 43 -6.44 -9.71 -14.07
N GLN A 44 -5.70 -10.71 -13.59
CA GLN A 44 -6.06 -11.46 -12.36
C GLN A 44 -6.19 -10.56 -11.12
N ARG A 45 -5.56 -9.38 -11.14
CA ARG A 45 -5.61 -8.39 -10.04
C ARG A 45 -6.63 -7.27 -10.29
N SER A 46 -7.44 -7.40 -11.32
CA SER A 46 -8.54 -6.48 -11.60
C SER A 46 -9.70 -6.73 -10.63
N HIS A 47 -10.54 -5.71 -10.46
CA HIS A 47 -11.79 -5.88 -9.71
C HIS A 47 -12.76 -6.83 -10.43
N ALA A 48 -12.73 -6.83 -11.78
CA ALA A 48 -13.60 -7.67 -12.60
C ALA A 48 -13.32 -9.17 -12.44
N ASN A 49 -12.06 -9.55 -12.18
CA ASN A 49 -11.65 -10.94 -11.98
C ASN A 49 -11.66 -11.38 -10.50
N GLY A 50 -12.28 -10.59 -9.60
CA GLY A 50 -12.29 -10.90 -8.16
C GLY A 50 -10.89 -10.87 -7.53
N GLY A 51 -9.98 -10.10 -8.11
CA GLY A 51 -8.61 -9.95 -7.63
C GLY A 51 -8.53 -9.14 -6.33
N TYR A 52 -7.31 -8.75 -5.96
CA TYR A 52 -7.05 -7.94 -4.78
C TYR A 52 -6.41 -6.59 -5.13
N PRO A 53 -6.83 -5.50 -4.46
CA PRO A 53 -6.31 -4.17 -4.73
C PRO A 53 -4.86 -4.05 -4.29
N PHE A 54 -4.18 -3.09 -4.89
CA PHE A 54 -2.87 -2.67 -4.44
C PHE A 54 -3.04 -1.68 -3.28
N PRO A 55 -2.24 -1.79 -2.20
CA PRO A 55 -2.30 -0.85 -1.09
C PRO A 55 -1.66 0.52 -1.42
N ARG A 56 -1.01 0.64 -2.59
CA ARG A 56 -0.25 1.83 -2.99
C ARG A 56 -0.28 2.05 -4.50
N ARG A 57 -0.34 3.33 -4.91
CA ARG A 57 -0.33 3.74 -6.33
C ARG A 57 0.94 3.36 -7.08
N ASP A 58 2.12 3.45 -6.45
CA ASP A 58 3.37 3.06 -7.11
C ASP A 58 3.46 1.56 -7.36
N LYS A 59 2.85 0.73 -6.51
CA LYS A 59 2.78 -0.72 -6.72
C LYS A 59 1.84 -1.06 -7.88
N LEU A 60 0.71 -0.36 -8.00
CA LEU A 60 -0.12 -0.45 -9.19
C LEU A 60 0.65 -0.02 -10.44
N ARG A 61 1.37 1.11 -10.40
CA ARG A 61 2.16 1.58 -11.54
C ARG A 61 3.26 0.59 -11.96
N ASP A 62 3.95 -0.01 -10.99
CA ASP A 62 4.95 -1.04 -11.26
C ASP A 62 4.32 -2.28 -11.91
N HIS A 63 3.17 -2.72 -11.40
CA HIS A 63 2.40 -3.80 -12.02
C HIS A 63 2.00 -3.47 -13.47
N MET A 64 1.45 -2.28 -13.71
CA MET A 64 1.04 -1.82 -15.04
C MET A 64 2.20 -1.61 -16.01
N ARG A 65 3.47 -1.63 -15.56
CA ARG A 65 4.65 -1.57 -16.44
C ARG A 65 5.26 -2.94 -16.72
N LYS A 66 5.04 -3.91 -15.83
CA LYS A 66 5.65 -5.24 -15.89
C LYS A 66 4.72 -6.29 -16.47
N VAL A 67 3.41 -6.09 -16.32
CA VAL A 67 2.37 -7.07 -16.69
C VAL A 67 1.55 -6.59 -17.90
N HIS A 68 1.51 -5.28 -18.12
CA HIS A 68 0.82 -4.61 -19.22
C HIS A 68 1.80 -3.65 -19.89
#